data_AF-A0A962ZB85-F1
#
_entry.id   AF-A0A962ZB85-F1
#
_cell.length_a   1.000
_cell.length_b   1.000
_cell.length_c   1.000
_cell.angle_alpha   90.00
_cell.angle_beta   90.00
_cell.angle_gamma   90.00
#
_symmetry.space_group_name_H-M   'P 1'
#
loop_
_entity.id
_entity.type
_entity.pdbx_description
1 polymer ?
#
loop_
_entity_poly.entity_id
_entity_poly.type
_entity_poly.pdbx_seq_one_letter_code
_entity_poly.pdbx_strand_id
1 'polypeptide(L)'
;ASVCNLRPTSRGHVHVRDTNPRSAPAIRPNYLSTDEDRKVAADAIRLTRRIMQSPAFERHAPEELKPGASLTGDEELARAAGDIGTTIFHPVGTCRMGPQGDTTAVVD
;
A
#
# COMPACT_ATOMS: atom_id res chain seq x y z
N ALA A 1 -6.12 8.47 11.12
CA ALA A 1 -4.99 7.59 11.49
C ALA A 1 -4.09 7.40 10.27
N SER A 2 -2.77 7.25 10.45
CA SER A 2 -1.88 6.74 9.40
C SER A 2 -1.82 5.22 9.53
N VAL A 3 -2.25 4.48 8.50
CA VAL A 3 -2.28 3.02 8.51
C VAL A 3 -1.40 2.51 7.39
N CYS A 4 -0.54 1.53 7.69
CA CYS A 4 0.39 0.95 6.72
C CYS A 4 0.25 -0.56 6.71
N ASN A 5 0.10 -1.15 5.50
CA ASN A 5 0.30 -2.58 5.33
C ASN A 5 1.81 -2.88 5.45
N LEU A 6 2.22 -3.53 6.54
CA LEU A 6 3.63 -3.79 6.84
C LEU A 6 4.22 -4.95 6.03
N ARG A 7 3.37 -5.81 5.45
CA ARG A 7 3.80 -7.00 4.70
C ARG A 7 2.96 -7.14 3.42
N PRO A 8 3.04 -6.19 2.49
CA PRO A 8 2.29 -6.28 1.25
C PRO A 8 2.74 -7.49 0.43
N THR A 9 1.81 -8.13 -0.27
CA THR A 9 2.11 -9.24 -1.18
C THR A 9 2.26 -8.81 -2.63
N SER A 10 1.80 -7.63 -2.99
CA SER A 10 2.11 -7.00 -4.28
C SER A 10 3.62 -6.85 -4.48
N ARG A 11 4.09 -7.06 -5.71
CA ARG A 11 5.50 -6.91 -6.11
C ARG A 11 5.60 -6.03 -7.34
N GLY A 12 6.49 -5.04 -7.26
CA GLY A 12 6.78 -4.10 -8.32
C GLY A 12 8.12 -4.36 -9.00
N HIS A 13 8.50 -3.45 -9.88
CA HIS A 13 9.80 -3.47 -10.56
C HIS A 13 10.34 -2.06 -10.82
N VAL A 14 11.65 -2.01 -11.05
CA VAL A 14 12.37 -0.83 -11.53
C VAL A 14 13.10 -1.24 -12.81
N HIS A 15 12.81 -0.56 -13.92
CA HIS A 15 13.43 -0.86 -15.23
C HIS A 15 13.99 0.39 -15.89
N VAL A 16 15.04 0.20 -16.69
CA VAL A 16 15.52 1.23 -17.62
C VAL A 16 14.43 1.56 -18.63
N ARG A 17 14.31 2.83 -19.00
CA ARG A 17 13.34 3.28 -20.00
C ARG A 17 13.95 3.38 -21.40
N ASP A 18 15.24 3.64 -21.44
CA ASP A 18 16.01 3.91 -22.65
C ASP A 18 17.50 3.66 -22.35
N THR A 19 18.36 3.93 -23.33
CA THR A 19 19.81 3.70 -23.25
C THR A 19 20.58 4.86 -22.61
N ASN A 20 19.94 5.98 -22.27
CA ASN A 20 20.61 7.10 -21.62
C ASN A 20 20.74 6.85 -20.11
N PRO A 21 21.96 6.72 -19.56
CA PRO A 21 22.14 6.42 -18.13
C PRO A 21 21.70 7.57 -17.20
N ARG A 22 21.41 8.76 -17.73
CA ARG A 22 20.89 9.90 -16.95
C ARG A 22 19.35 9.95 -16.91
N SER A 23 18.66 9.11 -17.67
CA SER A 23 17.21 9.02 -17.63
C SER A 23 16.77 8.38 -16.31
N ALA A 24 15.79 9.00 -15.63
CA ALA A 24 15.16 8.37 -14.48
C ALA A 24 14.54 7.00 -14.89
N PRO A 25 14.60 5.97 -14.04
CA PRO A 25 14.02 4.67 -14.38
C PRO A 25 12.49 4.71 -14.38
N ALA A 26 11.87 3.71 -15.01
CA ALA A 26 10.45 3.42 -14.80
C ALA A 26 10.30 2.64 -13.49
N ILE A 27 9.54 3.19 -12.55
CA ILE A 27 9.24 2.58 -11.26
C ILE A 27 7.75 2.21 -11.25
N ARG A 28 7.45 0.92 -11.09
CA ARG A 28 6.07 0.41 -10.98
C ARG A 28 5.94 -0.41 -9.71
N PRO A 29 5.44 0.15 -8.60
CA PRO A 29 5.26 -0.57 -7.34
C PRO A 29 4.20 -1.67 -7.39
N ASN A 30 3.25 -1.58 -8.33
CA ASN A 30 2.08 -2.46 -8.45
C ASN A 30 1.23 -2.53 -7.17
N TYR A 31 1.05 -1.41 -6.47
CA TYR A 31 0.22 -1.38 -5.26
C TYR A 31 -1.19 -1.94 -5.52
N LEU A 32 -1.70 -2.71 -4.54
CA LEU A 32 -3.03 -3.32 -4.58
C LEU A 32 -3.25 -4.29 -5.76
N SER A 33 -2.18 -4.89 -6.30
CA SER A 33 -2.28 -5.87 -7.39
C SER A 33 -2.77 -7.24 -6.92
N THR A 34 -2.69 -7.53 -5.61
CA THR A 34 -3.16 -8.79 -5.01
C THR A 34 -4.46 -8.57 -4.25
N ASP A 35 -5.28 -9.63 -4.17
CA ASP A 35 -6.55 -9.58 -3.43
C ASP A 35 -6.33 -9.47 -1.91
N GLU A 36 -5.23 -10.03 -1.42
CA GLU A 36 -4.82 -9.89 -0.03
C GLU A 36 -4.52 -8.42 0.33
N ASP A 37 -3.75 -7.70 -0.50
CA ASP A 37 -3.46 -6.30 -0.25
C ASP A 37 -4.72 -5.42 -0.34
N ARG A 38 -5.62 -5.72 -1.28
CA ARG A 38 -6.94 -5.06 -1.38
C ARG A 38 -7.79 -5.28 -0.14
N LYS A 39 -7.82 -6.51 0.39
CA LYS A 39 -8.53 -6.84 1.63
C LYS A 39 -7.96 -6.07 2.82
N VAL A 40 -6.64 -6.07 2.99
CA VAL A 40 -5.97 -5.33 4.08
C VAL A 40 -6.26 -3.83 3.99
N ALA A 41 -6.29 -3.26 2.78
CA ALA A 41 -6.62 -1.86 2.58
C ALA A 41 -8.06 -1.50 3.00
N ALA A 42 -9.05 -2.33 2.64
CA ALA A 42 -10.43 -2.15 3.08
C ALA A 42 -10.58 -2.31 4.61
N ASP A 43 -9.95 -3.33 5.18
CA ASP A 43 -9.98 -3.61 6.63
C ASP A 43 -9.32 -2.50 7.45
N ALA A 44 -8.26 -1.86 6.92
CA ALA A 44 -7.61 -0.70 7.52
C ALA A 44 -8.56 0.50 7.68
N ILE A 45 -9.39 0.79 6.66
CA ILE A 45 -10.40 1.85 6.74
C ILE A 45 -11.44 1.50 7.81
N ARG A 46 -11.94 0.26 7.82
CA ARG A 46 -12.92 -0.20 8.83
C ARG A 46 -12.36 -0.12 10.24
N LEU A 47 -11.11 -0.52 10.43
CA LEU A 47 -10.45 -0.43 11.73
C LEU A 47 -10.32 1.02 12.18
N THR A 48 -9.93 1.92 11.28
CA THR A 48 -9.85 3.36 11.58
C THR A 48 -11.20 3.92 12.00
N ARG A 49 -12.28 3.58 11.28
CA ARG A 49 -13.65 3.97 11.65
C ARG A 49 -14.03 3.48 13.04
N ARG A 50 -13.77 2.21 13.37
CA ARG A 50 -14.03 1.67 14.72
C ARG A 50 -13.25 2.40 15.81
N ILE A 51 -11.99 2.75 15.57
CA ILE A 51 -11.17 3.52 16.52
C ILE A 51 -11.78 4.91 16.74
N MET A 52 -12.16 5.60 15.66
CA MET A 52 -12.76 6.93 15.74
C MET A 52 -14.13 6.97 16.42
N GLN A 53 -14.86 5.85 16.40
CA GLN A 53 -16.14 5.69 17.10
C GLN A 53 -16.00 5.30 18.57
N SER A 54 -14.78 5.14 19.09
CA SER A 54 -14.58 4.77 20.49
C SER A 54 -14.94 5.91 21.47
N PRO A 55 -15.37 5.61 22.72
CA PRO A 55 -15.79 6.62 23.69
C PRO A 55 -14.74 7.72 23.95
N ALA A 56 -13.45 7.39 23.82
CA ALA A 56 -12.36 8.35 23.99
C ALA A 56 -12.41 9.52 22.99
N PHE A 57 -13.05 9.34 21.83
CA PHE A 57 -13.17 10.37 20.80
C PHE A 57 -14.50 11.13 20.81
N GLU A 58 -15.48 10.76 21.64
CA GLU A 58 -16.83 11.38 21.63
C GLU A 58 -16.79 12.90 21.79
N ARG A 59 -15.98 13.41 22.73
CA ARG A 59 -15.82 14.85 22.99
C ARG A 59 -15.29 15.64 21.79
N HIS A 60 -14.73 14.96 20.79
CA HIS A 60 -14.16 15.56 19.59
C HIS A 60 -15.12 15.52 18.41
N ALA A 61 -16.27 14.82 18.53
CA ALA A 61 -17.28 14.66 17.49
C ALA A 61 -16.65 14.42 16.09
N PRO A 62 -15.85 13.35 15.92
CA PRO A 62 -15.05 13.19 14.72
C PRO A 62 -15.91 12.97 13.48
N GLU A 63 -15.58 13.69 12.42
CA GLU A 63 -16.20 13.56 11.10
C GLU A 63 -15.25 12.90 10.11
N GLU A 64 -15.75 11.93 9.33
CA GLU A 64 -14.97 11.30 8.28
C GLU A 64 -15.00 12.15 7.01
N LEU A 65 -13.84 12.73 6.66
CA LEU A 65 -13.68 13.53 5.43
C LEU A 65 -13.43 12.66 4.19
N LYS A 66 -12.59 11.64 4.33
CA LYS A 66 -12.22 10.69 3.27
C LYS A 66 -12.07 9.28 3.87
N PRO A 67 -12.40 8.22 3.13
CA PRO A 67 -13.00 8.25 1.79
C PRO A 67 -14.49 8.62 1.78
N GLY A 68 -15.10 8.74 2.96
CA GLY A 68 -16.50 9.15 3.14
C GLY A 68 -17.33 8.00 3.70
N ALA A 69 -18.15 8.31 4.70
CA ALA A 69 -18.89 7.30 5.48
C ALA A 69 -19.89 6.46 4.66
N SER A 70 -20.29 6.94 3.48
CA SER A 70 -21.23 6.24 2.58
C SER A 70 -20.61 5.01 1.90
N LEU A 71 -19.29 4.95 1.75
CA LEU A 71 -18.59 3.82 1.13
C LEU A 71 -18.45 2.69 2.15
N THR A 72 -18.98 1.51 1.83
CA THR A 72 -19.04 0.39 2.78
C THR A 72 -18.66 -0.96 2.18
N GLY A 73 -18.74 -1.11 0.86
CA GLY A 73 -18.38 -2.34 0.14
C GLY A 73 -16.87 -2.60 0.12
N ASP A 74 -16.46 -3.87 0.08
CA ASP A 74 -15.05 -4.28 0.04
C ASP A 74 -14.29 -3.65 -1.14
N GLU A 75 -14.86 -3.78 -2.35
CA GLU A 75 -14.23 -3.24 -3.56
C GLU A 75 -14.20 -1.71 -3.57
N GLU A 76 -15.27 -1.06 -3.09
CA GLU A 76 -15.34 0.39 -2.97
C GLU A 76 -14.27 0.92 -2.02
N LEU A 77 -14.12 0.28 -0.86
CA LEU A 77 -13.12 0.66 0.13
C LEU A 77 -11.69 0.39 -0.36
N ALA A 78 -11.45 -0.74 -1.02
CA ALA A 78 -10.14 -1.04 -1.59
C ALA A 78 -9.75 -0.04 -2.69
N ARG A 79 -10.69 0.31 -3.56
CA ARG A 79 -10.48 1.34 -4.59
C ARG A 79 -10.20 2.70 -3.95
N ALA A 80 -11.03 3.11 -2.99
CA ALA A 80 -10.86 4.39 -2.32
C ALA A 80 -9.54 4.48 -1.56
N ALA A 81 -9.10 3.37 -0.94
CA ALA A 81 -7.77 3.27 -0.32
C ALA A 81 -6.65 3.47 -1.35
N GLY A 82 -6.80 2.94 -2.56
CA GLY A 82 -5.87 3.19 -3.68
C GLY A 82 -5.86 4.64 -4.15
N ASP A 83 -7.03 5.28 -4.22
CA ASP A 83 -7.17 6.67 -4.69
C ASP A 83 -6.62 7.70 -3.69
N ILE A 84 -6.69 7.42 -2.38
CA ILE A 84 -6.20 8.32 -1.33
C ILE A 84 -4.84 7.92 -0.75
N GLY A 85 -4.41 6.69 -0.99
CA GLY A 85 -3.19 6.12 -0.45
C GLY A 85 -1.93 6.76 -1.03
N THR A 86 -0.87 6.77 -0.23
CA THR A 86 0.47 7.18 -0.65
C THR A 86 1.51 6.19 -0.13
N THR A 87 2.75 6.36 -0.56
CA THR A 87 3.88 5.59 -0.04
C THR A 87 4.43 6.22 1.25
N ILE A 88 4.92 5.38 2.17
CA ILE A 88 5.74 5.81 3.31
C ILE A 88 7.24 5.76 2.99
N PHE A 89 7.60 5.69 1.71
CA PHE A 89 8.98 5.82 1.20
C PHE A 89 9.94 4.68 1.60
N HIS A 90 9.45 3.44 1.66
CA HIS A 90 10.26 2.24 1.94
C HIS A 90 10.38 1.25 0.74
N PRO A 91 10.86 1.68 -0.46
CA PRO A 91 11.13 0.73 -1.54
C PRO A 91 12.33 -0.15 -1.21
N VAL A 92 12.16 -1.47 -1.31
CA VAL A 92 13.22 -2.47 -1.02
C VAL A 92 13.11 -3.67 -1.97
N GLY A 93 14.19 -4.46 -2.08
CA GLY A 93 14.13 -5.82 -2.64
C GLY A 93 14.38 -5.97 -4.15
N THR A 94 14.65 -4.90 -4.91
CA THR A 94 14.94 -4.99 -6.35
C THR A 94 16.25 -5.70 -6.68
N CYS A 95 17.19 -5.73 -5.73
CA CYS A 95 18.43 -6.52 -5.78
C CYS A 95 18.47 -7.46 -4.58
N ARG A 96 17.55 -8.42 -4.49
CA ARG A 96 17.43 -9.28 -3.32
C ARG A 96 18.64 -10.22 -3.17
N MET A 97 19.01 -10.45 -1.92
CA MET A 97 19.95 -11.50 -1.52
C MET A 97 19.26 -12.86 -1.54
N GLY A 98 20.01 -13.92 -1.81
CA GLY A 98 19.53 -15.30 -1.74
C GLY A 98 20.66 -16.31 -1.68
N PRO A 99 20.39 -17.57 -1.29
CA PRO A 99 21.42 -18.58 -1.17
C PRO A 99 22.07 -18.91 -2.53
N GLN A 100 23.28 -19.47 -2.49
CA GLN A 100 23.96 -19.95 -3.68
C GLN A 100 23.06 -20.91 -4.47
N GLY A 101 22.87 -20.63 -5.76
CA GLY A 101 22.00 -21.40 -6.66
C GLY A 101 20.57 -20.87 -6.79
N ASP A 102 20.19 -19.84 -6.03
CA ASP A 102 18.93 -19.13 -6.23
C ASP A 102 18.97 -18.25 -7.50
N THR A 103 18.38 -18.75 -8.58
CA THR A 103 18.37 -18.09 -9.90
C THR A 103 17.56 -16.79 -9.93
N THR A 104 16.87 -16.46 -8.85
CA THR A 104 16.06 -15.23 -8.74
C THR A 104 16.65 -14.21 -7.76
N ALA A 105 17.83 -14.48 -7.18
CA ALA A 105 18.62 -13.54 -6.39
C ALA A 105 19.59 -12.74 -7.27
N VAL A 106 19.95 -11.53 -6.83
CA VAL A 106 20.94 -10.67 -7.49
C VAL A 106 22.31 -10.76 -6.81
N VAL A 107 22.30 -11.00 -5.50
CA VAL A 107 23.50 -11.15 -4.66
C VAL A 107 23.37 -12.39 -3.77
N ASP A 108 24.51 -12.94 -3.35
CA ASP A 108 24.63 -14.06 -2.40
C ASP A 108 24.79 -13.62 -0.94
#